data_AF-A0A1V8V9Y4-F1
#
_entry.id   AF-A0A1V8V9Y4-F1
#
_cell.length_a   1.000
_cell.length_b   1.000
_cell.length_c   1.000
_cell.angle_alpha   90.00
_cell.angle_beta   90.00
_cell.angle_gamma   90.00
#
_symmetry.space_group_name_H-M   'P 1'
#
loop_
_entity.id
_entity.type
_entity.pdbx_description
1 polymer ?
#
loop_
_entity_poly.entity_id
_entity_poly.type
_entity_poly.pdbx_seq_one_letter_code
_entity_poly.pdbx_strand_id
1 'polypeptide(L)'
;MWLGGSYSLALPVDVEKAQIPLLDAAGDIGKFVSAIMQDFPACVGKQIHAAVDYYTPERLMAEFSEVMGSPASFVQIPAETFKSFLPLLVAQDILENMLLFE
;
A
#
# COMPACT_ATOMS: atom_id res chain seq x y z
N MET A 1 9.92 -14.19 -29.46
CA MET A 1 8.52 -13.78 -29.24
C MET A 1 8.22 -14.10 -27.78
N TRP A 2 8.33 -13.11 -26.90
CA TRP A 2 7.99 -13.28 -25.49
C TRP A 2 6.46 -13.20 -25.39
N LEU A 3 5.83 -14.25 -24.87
CA LEU A 3 4.41 -14.28 -24.56
C LEU A 3 4.14 -13.22 -23.49
N GLY A 4 3.17 -12.34 -23.72
CA GLY A 4 2.85 -11.22 -22.83
C GLY A 4 2.65 -11.67 -21.38
N GLY A 5 3.47 -11.15 -20.47
CA GLY A 5 3.35 -11.42 -19.04
C GLY A 5 2.19 -10.63 -18.43
N SER A 6 1.56 -11.21 -17.41
CA SER A 6 0.61 -10.52 -16.53
C SER A 6 1.28 -10.18 -15.20
N TYR A 7 0.88 -9.08 -14.59
CA TYR A 7 1.30 -8.68 -13.25
C TYR A 7 0.26 -9.12 -12.22
N SER A 8 0.70 -9.38 -11.00
CA SER A 8 -0.21 -9.63 -9.87
C SER A 8 0.31 -9.00 -8.60
N LEU A 9 -0.58 -8.38 -7.84
CA LEU A 9 -0.32 -7.91 -6.48
C LEU A 9 -1.05 -8.84 -5.50
N ALA A 10 -0.29 -9.59 -4.70
CA ALA A 10 -0.83 -10.54 -3.76
C ALA A 10 -0.69 -10.04 -2.31
N LEU A 11 -1.81 -9.72 -1.65
CA LEU A 11 -1.84 -9.16 -0.31
C LEU A 11 -2.85 -9.89 0.59
N PRO A 12 -2.67 -9.84 1.93
CA PRO A 12 -3.54 -10.53 2.88
C PRO A 12 -4.75 -9.67 3.29
N VAL A 13 -5.37 -8.96 2.34
CA VAL A 13 -6.49 -8.05 2.59
C VAL A 13 -7.68 -8.34 1.67
N ASP A 14 -8.87 -8.05 2.15
CA ASP A 14 -10.15 -8.20 1.46
C ASP A 14 -10.22 -7.28 0.24
N VAL A 15 -10.50 -7.87 -0.93
CA VAL A 15 -10.47 -7.15 -2.22
C VAL A 15 -11.56 -6.08 -2.34
N GLU A 16 -12.67 -6.23 -1.61
CA GLU A 16 -13.81 -5.32 -1.67
C GLU A 16 -13.73 -4.21 -0.60
N LYS A 17 -13.09 -4.49 0.53
CA LYS A 17 -13.01 -3.55 1.66
C LYS A 17 -11.74 -2.72 1.68
N ALA A 18 -10.62 -3.28 1.24
CA ALA A 18 -9.33 -2.64 1.42
C ALA A 18 -9.25 -1.24 0.78
N GLN A 19 -8.70 -0.31 1.54
CA GLN A 19 -8.35 1.05 1.16
C GLN A 19 -6.84 1.20 1.33
N ILE A 20 -6.10 1.02 0.25
CA ILE A 20 -4.63 1.02 0.24
C ILE A 20 -4.14 2.48 0.30
N PRO A 21 -3.48 2.92 1.38
CA PRO A 21 -2.95 4.27 1.49
C PRO A 21 -1.74 4.43 0.58
N LEU A 22 -1.79 5.41 -0.33
CA LEU A 22 -0.69 5.70 -1.24
C LEU A 22 -0.09 7.08 -0.95
N LEU A 23 1.23 7.16 -1.08
CA LEU A 23 1.98 8.41 -1.08
C LEU A 23 3.17 8.30 -2.03
N ASP A 24 3.54 9.40 -2.68
CA ASP A 24 4.86 9.51 -3.29
C ASP A 24 5.86 9.92 -2.21
N ALA A 25 6.59 8.93 -1.69
CA ALA A 25 7.52 9.18 -0.59
C ALA A 25 8.57 10.26 -0.92
N ALA A 26 9.03 10.34 -2.17
CA ALA A 26 10.01 11.32 -2.60
C ALA A 26 9.40 12.73 -2.73
N GLY A 27 8.18 12.81 -3.24
CA GLY A 27 7.48 14.07 -3.47
C GLY A 27 6.76 14.65 -2.25
N ASP A 28 6.30 13.82 -1.31
CA ASP A 28 5.29 14.23 -0.33
C ASP A 28 5.76 14.24 1.14
N ILE A 29 6.72 13.40 1.53
CA ILE A 29 7.14 13.31 2.94
C ILE A 29 7.60 14.66 3.51
N GLY A 30 8.37 15.42 2.71
CA GLY A 30 8.80 16.77 3.11
C GLY A 30 7.64 17.73 3.36
N LYS A 31 6.53 17.59 2.62
CA LYS A 31 5.33 18.42 2.78
C LYS A 31 4.61 18.08 4.09
N PHE A 32 4.43 16.78 4.39
CA PHE A 32 3.84 16.34 5.65
C PHE A 32 4.66 16.82 6.86
N VAL A 33 5.98 16.62 6.83
CA VAL A 33 6.87 17.08 7.91
C VAL A 33 6.82 18.60 8.08
N SER A 34 6.86 19.36 6.98
CA SER A 34 6.77 20.82 7.03
C SER A 34 5.46 21.30 7.66
N ALA A 35 4.32 20.68 7.32
CA ALA A 35 3.03 21.04 7.89
C ALA A 35 2.98 20.75 9.40
N ILE A 36 3.51 19.61 9.83
CA ILE A 36 3.61 19.23 11.26
C ILE A 36 4.44 20.26 12.05
N MET A 37 5.57 20.71 11.48
CA MET A 37 6.42 21.70 12.14
C MET A 37 5.75 23.07 12.26
N GLN A 38 4.94 23.46 11.26
CA GLN A 38 4.18 24.70 11.29
C GLN A 38 3.09 24.70 12.36
N ASP A 39 2.54 23.53 12.69
CA ASP A 39 1.50 23.35 13.71
C ASP A 39 2.07 22.93 15.08
N PHE A 40 3.37 23.15 15.33
CA PHE A 40 3.97 22.91 16.65
C PHE A 40 3.42 23.91 17.70
N PRO A 41 3.05 23.48 18.91
CA PRO A 41 3.18 22.13 19.48
C PRO A 41 1.93 21.25 19.33
N ALA A 42 0.91 21.66 18.58
CA ALA A 42 -0.37 20.97 18.52
C ALA A 42 -0.28 19.53 17.99
N CYS A 43 0.77 19.18 17.24
CA CYS A 43 1.01 17.82 16.77
C CYS A 43 1.80 16.91 17.74
N VAL A 44 2.32 17.44 18.86
CA VAL A 44 3.15 16.65 19.78
C VAL A 44 2.36 15.48 20.38
N GLY A 45 2.92 14.27 20.27
CA GLY A 45 2.30 13.04 20.78
C GLY A 45 1.16 12.47 19.93
N LYS A 46 0.85 13.06 18.77
CA LYS A 46 -0.17 12.56 17.85
C LYS A 46 0.44 11.61 16.82
N GLN A 47 -0.33 10.58 16.44
CA GLN A 47 -0.03 9.73 15.29
C GLN A 47 -0.62 10.36 14.04
N ILE A 48 0.17 10.41 12.96
CA ILE A 48 -0.22 11.05 11.70
C ILE A 48 -0.12 10.00 10.60
N HIS A 49 -1.27 9.65 10.01
CA HIS A 49 -1.37 8.69 8.91
C HIS A 49 -1.19 9.43 7.59
N ALA A 50 0.05 9.47 7.09
CA ALA A 50 0.37 10.14 5.84
C ALA A 50 -0.08 9.29 4.64
N ALA A 51 -1.14 9.74 3.97
CA ALA A 51 -1.60 9.23 2.69
C ALA A 51 -2.13 10.41 1.86
N VAL A 52 -1.88 10.39 0.55
CA VAL A 52 -2.42 11.40 -0.37
C VAL A 52 -3.75 10.94 -0.96
N ASP A 53 -3.92 9.64 -1.14
CA ASP A 53 -5.15 9.03 -1.62
C ASP A 53 -5.26 7.58 -1.10
N TYR A 54 -6.48 7.04 -1.10
CA TYR A 54 -6.80 5.68 -0.68
C TYR A 54 -7.41 4.93 -1.86
N TYR A 55 -6.78 3.83 -2.26
CA TYR A 55 -7.16 3.10 -3.46
C TYR A 55 -7.86 1.80 -3.09
N THR A 56 -8.97 1.50 -3.78
CA THR A 56 -9.45 0.13 -3.84
C THR A 56 -8.48 -0.72 -4.66
N PRO A 57 -8.37 -2.03 -4.38
CA PRO A 57 -7.61 -2.97 -5.20
C PRO A 57 -7.98 -2.92 -6.69
N GLU A 58 -9.27 -2.77 -7.00
CA GLU A 58 -9.76 -2.65 -8.38
C GLU A 58 -9.17 -1.43 -9.09
N ARG A 59 -9.28 -0.24 -8.50
CA ARG A 59 -8.73 1.00 -9.06
C ARG A 59 -7.22 0.89 -9.25
N LEU A 60 -6.52 0.38 -8.23
CA LEU A 60 -5.07 0.22 -8.28
C LEU A 60 -4.62 -0.65 -9.45
N MET A 61 -5.27 -1.79 -9.67
CA MET A 61 -4.90 -2.70 -10.76
C MET A 61 -5.31 -2.15 -12.13
N ALA A 62 -6.45 -1.47 -12.24
CA ALA A 62 -6.88 -0.84 -13.48
C ALA A 62 -5.89 0.23 -13.94
N GLU A 63 -5.53 1.17 -13.07
CA GLU A 63 -4.56 2.23 -13.37
C GLU A 63 -3.16 1.66 -13.66
N PHE A 64 -2.71 0.67 -12.88
CA PHE A 64 -1.43 0.00 -13.13
C PHE A 64 -1.41 -0.69 -14.49
N SER A 65 -2.49 -1.40 -14.85
CA SER A 65 -2.63 -2.09 -16.13
C SER A 65 -2.64 -1.09 -17.31
N GLU A 66 -3.30 0.05 -17.16
CA GLU A 66 -3.34 1.12 -18.17
C GLU A 66 -1.93 1.66 -18.45
N VAL A 67 -1.19 2.00 -17.40
CA VAL A 67 0.17 2.57 -17.53
C VAL A 67 1.16 1.54 -18.08
N MET A 68 1.08 0.29 -17.63
CA MET A 68 2.03 -0.77 -18.02
C MET A 68 1.69 -1.42 -19.37
N GLY A 69 0.47 -1.18 -19.90
CA GLY A 69 0.00 -1.81 -21.14
C GLY A 69 -0.06 -3.34 -21.08
N SER A 70 -0.18 -3.90 -19.88
CA SER A 70 -0.18 -5.35 -19.60
C SER A 70 -1.22 -5.68 -18.53
N PRO A 71 -1.91 -6.83 -18.59
CA PRO A 71 -2.90 -7.19 -17.59
C PRO A 71 -2.32 -7.22 -16.18
N ALA A 72 -3.06 -6.67 -15.22
CA ALA A 72 -2.73 -6.71 -13.80
C ALA A 72 -3.93 -7.18 -12.97
N SER A 73 -3.68 -7.95 -11.92
CA SER A 73 -4.73 -8.47 -11.05
C SER A 73 -4.35 -8.41 -9.58
N PHE A 74 -5.33 -8.18 -8.72
CA PHE A 74 -5.17 -8.30 -7.28
C PHE A 74 -5.51 -9.71 -6.85
N VAL A 75 -4.73 -10.28 -5.94
CA VAL A 75 -4.95 -11.63 -5.40
C VAL A 75 -4.95 -11.55 -3.89
N GLN A 76 -6.13 -11.75 -3.28
CA GLN A 76 -6.20 -11.95 -1.85
C GLN A 76 -5.59 -13.31 -1.49
N ILE A 77 -4.66 -13.31 -0.53
CA ILE A 77 -3.99 -14.53 -0.06
C ILE A 77 -4.08 -14.67 1.46
N PRO A 78 -3.98 -15.89 2.02
CA PRO A 78 -3.94 -16.07 3.46
C PRO A 78 -2.73 -15.38 4.10
N ALA A 79 -2.91 -14.86 5.33
CA ALA A 79 -1.85 -14.21 6.10
C ALA A 79 -0.58 -15.06 6.24
N GLU A 80 -0.72 -16.37 6.48
CA GLU A 80 0.42 -17.28 6.57
C GLU A 80 1.15 -17.45 5.23
N THR A 81 0.43 -17.42 4.12
CA THR A 81 1.04 -17.43 2.78
C THR A 81 1.79 -16.13 2.53
N PHE A 82 1.20 -14.97 2.85
CA PHE A 82 1.88 -13.69 2.72
C PHE A 82 3.16 -13.62 3.56
N LYS A 83 3.11 -14.02 4.82
CA LYS A 83 4.30 -14.06 5.71
C LYS A 83 5.40 -14.97 5.18
N SER A 84 5.05 -16.07 4.49
CA SER A 84 6.05 -16.99 3.91
C SER A 84 6.92 -16.34 2.83
N PHE A 85 6.50 -15.22 2.25
CA PHE A 85 7.27 -14.45 1.28
C PHE A 85 8.24 -13.44 1.91
N LEU A 86 8.15 -13.23 3.23
CA LEU A 86 8.88 -12.19 3.96
C LEU A 86 9.99 -12.78 4.84
N PRO A 87 11.05 -11.99 5.17
CA PRO A 87 12.02 -12.38 6.17
C PRO A 87 11.35 -12.56 7.54
N LEU A 88 11.63 -13.68 8.21
CA LEU A 88 10.98 -14.07 9.47
C LEU A 88 10.98 -12.98 10.55
N LEU A 89 12.05 -12.19 10.65
CA LEU A 89 12.21 -11.16 11.68
C LEU A 89 11.19 -10.01 11.56
N VAL A 90 10.68 -9.75 10.36
CA VAL A 90 9.78 -8.60 10.07
C VAL A 90 8.43 -9.02 9.53
N ALA A 91 8.21 -10.32 9.29
CA ALA A 91 7.02 -10.83 8.63
C ALA A 91 5.73 -10.49 9.39
N GLN A 92 5.75 -10.55 10.72
CA GLN A 92 4.58 -10.24 11.55
C GLN A 92 4.26 -8.74 11.51
N ASP A 93 5.25 -7.87 11.71
CA ASP A 93 5.05 -6.41 11.68
C ASP A 93 4.55 -5.92 10.32
N ILE A 94 5.08 -6.49 9.23
CA ILE A 94 4.62 -6.15 7.87
C ILE A 94 3.20 -6.66 7.64
N LEU A 95 2.84 -7.87 8.10
CA LEU A 95 1.46 -8.37 8.02
C LEU A 95 0.50 -7.44 8.75
N GLU A 96 0.82 -7.06 9.99
CA GLU A 96 -0.02 -6.17 10.79
C GLU A 96 -0.20 -4.81 10.13
N ASN A 97 0.87 -4.25 9.53
CA ASN A 97 0.77 -3.01 8.75
C ASN A 97 -0.15 -3.14 7.53
N MET A 98 -0.12 -4.27 6.81
CA MET A 98 -1.01 -4.50 5.65
C MET A 98 -2.48 -4.62 6.07
N LEU A 99 -2.75 -5.22 7.23
CA LEU A 99 -4.12 -5.39 7.74
C LEU A 99 -4.78 -4.08 8.17
N LEU A 100 -4.02 -2.97 8.28
CA LEU A 100 -4.57 -1.63 8.54
C LEU A 100 -5.29 -1.02 7.32
N PHE A 101 -5.31 -1.72 6.17
CA PHE A 101 -5.99 -1.24 4.98
C PHE A 101 -7.50 -1.48 5.03
N GLU A 102 -8.03 -2.21 6.01
CA GLU A 102 -9.46 -2.56 6.15
C GLU A 102 -10.21 -1.74 7.21
#